data_AF-Q1JW40-F1
#
_entry.id   AF-Q1JW40-F1
#
_cell.length_a   1.000
_cell.length_b   1.000
_cell.length_c   1.000
_cell.angle_alpha   90.00
_cell.angle_beta   90.00
_cell.angle_gamma   90.00
#
_symmetry.space_group_name_H-M   'P 1'
#
loop_
_entity.id
_entity.type
_entity.pdbx_description
1 polymer ?
#
loop_
_entity_poly.entity_id
_entity_poly.type
_entity_poly.pdbx_seq_one_letter_code
_entity_poly.pdbx_strand_id
1 'polypeptide(L)'
;MEFFLIICGLFFLGLTVMTYLVRRNRMHPLRHVGDQVTMEEAQKILQAIENHGPPELIQTVLQAAIDYARLRVDWQQSEHSQKIDLGKKCTASLDSFINRCTILCEWITEHGSKSLCPVPMKNDKQKMSKLACLLHAQLGLKNN
;
A
#
# COMPACT_ATOMS: atom_id res chain seq x y z
N MET A 1 -2.20 17.42 52.17
CA MET A 1 -1.21 17.01 51.15
C MET A 1 -1.73 15.93 50.18
N GLU A 2 -2.86 15.27 50.43
CA GLU A 2 -3.36 14.19 49.56
C GLU A 2 -4.14 14.66 48.32
N PHE A 3 -4.76 15.84 48.35
CA PHE A 3 -5.52 16.36 47.20
C PHE A 3 -4.67 16.68 45.97
N PHE A 4 -3.39 17.00 46.14
CA PHE A 4 -2.49 17.35 45.04
C PHE A 4 -2.11 16.13 44.18
N LEU A 5 -2.01 14.95 44.79
CA LEU A 5 -1.66 13.70 44.11
C LEU A 5 -2.81 13.20 43.22
N ILE A 6 -4.06 13.40 43.64
CA ILE A 6 -5.25 12.99 42.88
C ILE A 6 -5.41 13.84 41.61
N ILE A 7 -5.17 15.16 41.72
CA ILE A 7 -5.26 16.08 40.57
C ILE A 7 -4.15 15.79 39.54
N CYS A 8 -2.92 15.52 39.98
CA CYS A 8 -1.84 15.11 39.10
C CYS A 8 -2.11 13.76 38.40
N GLY A 9 -2.70 12.80 39.10
CA GLY A 9 -3.05 11.49 38.53
C GLY A 9 -4.10 11.57 37.43
N LEU A 10 -5.13 12.41 37.61
CA LEU A 10 -6.17 12.64 36.59
C LEU A 10 -5.63 13.38 35.37
N PHE A 11 -4.66 14.29 35.55
CA PHE A 11 -3.99 15.00 34.46
C PHE A 11 -3.14 14.05 33.60
N PHE A 12 -2.42 13.12 34.24
CA PHE A 12 -1.65 12.08 33.53
C PHE A 12 -2.55 11.10 32.79
N LEU A 13 -3.68 10.68 33.39
CA LEU A 13 -4.66 9.84 32.69
C LEU A 13 -5.28 10.60 31.49
N GLY A 14 -5.61 11.88 31.67
CA GLY A 14 -6.12 12.75 30.60
C GLY A 14 -5.13 12.91 29.44
N LEU A 15 -3.85 13.12 29.72
CA LEU A 15 -2.78 13.20 28.71
C LEU A 15 -2.51 11.86 28.03
N THR A 16 -2.61 10.75 28.75
CA THR A 16 -2.42 9.41 28.19
C THR A 16 -3.60 8.99 27.30
N VAL A 17 -4.83 9.33 27.72
CA VAL A 17 -6.03 9.14 26.90
C VAL A 17 -6.04 10.08 25.70
N MET A 18 -5.61 11.33 25.84
CA MET A 18 -5.47 12.25 24.70
C MET A 18 -4.38 11.82 23.72
N THR A 19 -3.21 11.38 24.19
CA THR A 19 -2.17 10.84 23.30
C THR A 19 -2.60 9.52 22.67
N TYR A 20 -3.32 8.66 23.38
CA TYR A 20 -3.92 7.45 22.83
C TYR A 20 -5.01 7.75 21.79
N LEU A 21 -5.90 8.71 22.04
CA LEU A 21 -6.95 9.14 21.11
C LEU A 21 -6.36 9.89 19.90
N VAL A 22 -5.33 10.72 20.09
CA VAL A 22 -4.59 11.36 19.00
C VAL A 22 -3.81 10.33 18.18
N ARG A 23 -3.23 9.29 18.80
CA ARG A 23 -2.52 8.19 18.12
C ARG A 23 -3.48 7.23 17.42
N ARG A 24 -4.68 7.02 17.98
CA ARG A 24 -5.79 6.26 17.36
C ARG A 24 -6.42 7.02 16.20
N ASN A 25 -6.65 8.33 16.34
CA ASN A 25 -7.14 9.20 15.26
C ASN A 25 -6.10 9.45 14.15
N ARG A 26 -4.79 9.34 14.44
CA ARG A 26 -3.75 9.35 13.40
C ARG A 26 -3.67 8.04 12.60
N MET A 27 -4.33 6.96 13.03
CA MET A 27 -4.35 5.69 12.32
C MET A 27 -5.65 5.38 11.57
N HIS A 28 -6.60 6.33 11.50
CA HIS A 28 -7.63 6.31 10.46
C HIS A 28 -8.29 7.68 10.26
N PRO A 29 -7.99 8.36 9.15
CA PRO A 29 -9.00 9.08 8.40
C PRO A 29 -9.36 8.24 7.18
N LEU A 30 -10.48 7.51 7.25
CA LEU A 30 -11.24 7.25 6.03
C LEU A 30 -11.87 8.59 5.61
N ARG A 31 -11.13 9.41 4.86
CA ARG A 31 -11.70 10.48 4.03
C ARG A 31 -10.68 11.08 3.06
N HIS A 32 -10.51 10.40 1.94
CA HIS A 32 -10.53 11.02 0.61
C HIS A 32 -11.24 10.02 -0.30
N VAL A 33 -12.56 10.21 -0.46
CA VAL A 33 -13.44 9.38 -1.31
C VAL A 33 -13.25 9.70 -2.80
N GLY A 34 -12.35 10.62 -3.16
CA GLY A 34 -12.16 11.07 -4.55
C GLY A 34 -10.94 10.53 -5.28
N ASP A 35 -10.08 9.73 -4.64
CA ASP A 35 -8.73 9.48 -5.20
C ASP A 35 -8.18 8.10 -4.81
N GLN A 36 -9.02 7.06 -4.79
CA GLN A 36 -8.59 5.70 -4.49
C GLN A 36 -8.66 4.80 -5.71
N VAL A 37 -7.57 4.05 -5.97
CA VAL A 37 -7.54 3.01 -7.01
C VAL A 37 -8.70 2.03 -6.80
N THR A 38 -9.52 1.83 -7.82
CA THR A 38 -10.66 0.91 -7.80
C THR A 38 -10.32 -0.44 -8.43
N MET A 39 -11.17 -1.44 -8.23
CA MET A 39 -11.00 -2.76 -8.84
C MET A 39 -11.07 -2.70 -10.37
N GLU A 40 -11.96 -1.86 -10.90
CA GLU A 40 -12.08 -1.59 -12.34
C GLU A 40 -10.84 -0.89 -12.89
N GLU A 41 -10.29 0.08 -12.15
CA GLU A 41 -9.06 0.76 -12.53
C GLU A 41 -7.87 -0.20 -12.52
N ALA A 42 -7.75 -1.04 -11.49
CA ALA A 42 -6.72 -2.08 -11.44
C ALA A 42 -6.84 -3.08 -12.61
N GLN A 43 -8.07 -3.43 -13.02
CA GLN A 43 -8.30 -4.28 -14.20
C GLN A 43 -7.86 -3.58 -15.48
N LYS A 44 -8.20 -2.30 -15.67
CA LYS A 44 -7.75 -1.51 -16.82
C LYS A 44 -6.23 -1.42 -16.87
N ILE A 45 -5.58 -1.20 -15.72
CA ILE A 45 -4.12 -1.19 -15.59
C ILE A 45 -3.55 -2.55 -15.97
N LEU A 46 -4.11 -3.64 -15.44
CA LEU A 46 -3.68 -5.00 -15.77
C LEU A 46 -3.78 -5.29 -17.27
N GLN A 47 -4.90 -4.94 -17.91
CA GLN A 47 -5.05 -5.10 -19.36
C GLN A 47 -4.06 -4.24 -20.14
N ALA A 48 -3.84 -3.00 -19.72
CA ALA A 48 -2.87 -2.12 -20.38
C ALA A 48 -1.44 -2.64 -20.27
N ILE A 49 -1.02 -3.15 -19.10
CA ILE A 49 0.31 -3.76 -18.98
C ILE A 49 0.42 -5.05 -19.80
N GLU A 50 -0.62 -5.88 -19.85
CA GLU A 50 -0.64 -7.12 -20.64
C GLU A 50 -0.58 -6.85 -22.15
N ASN A 51 -1.19 -5.76 -22.61
CA ASN A 51 -1.23 -5.40 -24.05
C ASN A 51 0.02 -4.68 -24.55
N HIS A 52 0.78 -4.02 -23.66
CA HIS A 52 1.86 -3.11 -24.06
C HIS A 52 3.22 -3.45 -23.48
N GLY A 53 3.29 -4.23 -22.39
CA GLY A 53 4.55 -4.59 -21.75
C GLY A 53 5.20 -5.83 -22.39
N PRO A 54 6.52 -5.99 -22.28
CA PRO A 54 7.17 -7.24 -22.61
C PRO A 54 6.83 -8.29 -21.53
N PRO A 55 6.61 -9.57 -21.90
CA PRO A 55 6.16 -10.61 -20.97
C PRO A 55 6.99 -10.72 -19.69
N GLU A 56 8.31 -10.57 -19.80
CA GLU A 56 9.24 -10.68 -18.68
C GLU A 56 9.04 -9.54 -17.67
N LEU A 57 8.86 -8.30 -18.13
CA LEU A 57 8.61 -7.17 -17.23
C LEU A 57 7.23 -7.26 -16.59
N ILE A 58 6.21 -7.66 -17.36
CA ILE A 58 4.86 -7.91 -16.82
C ILE A 58 4.94 -8.92 -15.68
N GLN A 59 5.58 -10.07 -15.91
CA GLN A 59 5.73 -11.11 -14.89
C GLN A 59 6.43 -10.58 -13.63
N THR A 60 7.47 -9.77 -13.78
CA THR A 60 8.17 -9.21 -12.62
C THR A 60 7.31 -8.25 -11.80
N VAL A 61 6.49 -7.42 -12.45
CA VAL A 61 5.56 -6.50 -11.78
C VAL A 61 4.50 -7.28 -11.02
N LEU A 62 3.89 -8.28 -11.68
CA LEU A 62 2.87 -9.12 -11.07
C LEU A 62 3.42 -9.91 -9.88
N GLN A 63 4.62 -10.47 -10.00
CA GLN A 63 5.27 -11.18 -8.89
C GLN A 63 5.50 -10.25 -7.69
N ALA A 64 6.00 -9.03 -7.91
CA ALA A 64 6.20 -8.08 -6.82
C ALA A 64 4.89 -7.61 -6.18
N ALA A 65 3.81 -7.49 -6.96
CA ALA A 65 2.48 -7.20 -6.43
C ALA A 65 1.99 -8.33 -5.50
N ILE A 66 2.18 -9.59 -5.92
CA ILE A 66 1.84 -10.79 -5.13
C ILE A 66 2.66 -10.83 -3.84
N ASP A 67 3.98 -10.63 -3.93
CA ASP A 67 4.87 -10.66 -2.77
C ASP A 67 4.49 -9.61 -1.73
N TYR A 68 4.19 -8.38 -2.19
CA TYR A 68 3.71 -7.32 -1.32
C TYR A 68 2.37 -7.66 -0.67
N ALA A 69 1.39 -8.13 -1.45
CA ALA A 69 0.06 -8.47 -0.95
C ALA A 69 0.13 -9.57 0.13
N ARG A 70 0.95 -10.61 -0.08
CA ARG A 70 1.20 -11.67 0.89
C ARG A 70 1.81 -11.13 2.18
N LEU A 71 2.90 -10.36 2.08
CA LEU A 71 3.53 -9.73 3.24
C LEU A 71 2.58 -8.80 3.99
N ARG A 72 1.65 -8.14 3.29
CA ARG A 72 0.66 -7.26 3.91
C ARG A 72 -0.37 -8.06 4.72
N VAL A 73 -0.79 -9.22 4.23
CA VAL A 73 -1.64 -10.15 4.97
C VAL A 73 -0.92 -10.68 6.21
N ASP A 74 0.33 -11.12 6.07
CA ASP A 74 1.15 -11.58 7.19
C ASP A 74 1.30 -10.49 8.26
N TRP A 75 1.60 -9.26 7.84
CA TRP A 75 1.70 -8.12 8.76
C TRP A 75 0.38 -7.84 9.49
N GLN A 76 -0.76 -7.95 8.79
CA GLN A 76 -2.07 -7.71 9.38
C GLN A 76 -2.42 -8.76 10.44
N GLN A 77 -2.04 -10.02 10.20
CA GLN A 77 -2.27 -11.16 11.09
C GLN A 77 -1.22 -11.31 12.21
N SER A 78 -0.08 -10.64 12.10
CA SER A 78 1.00 -10.73 13.08
C SER A 78 0.72 -10.06 14.42
N GLU A 79 1.36 -10.56 15.47
CA GLU A 79 1.36 -9.96 16.81
C GLU A 79 2.09 -8.62 16.84
N HIS A 80 1.76 -7.78 17.83
CA HIS A 80 2.33 -6.43 17.92
C HIS A 80 3.87 -6.40 17.91
N SER A 81 4.51 -7.37 18.56
CA SER A 81 5.97 -7.51 18.63
C SER A 81 6.61 -7.76 17.24
N GLN A 82 5.89 -8.38 16.31
CA GLN A 82 6.38 -8.74 14.98
C GLN A 82 6.06 -7.68 13.92
N LYS A 83 5.06 -6.82 14.17
CA LYS A 83 4.60 -5.78 13.23
C LYS A 83 5.68 -4.77 12.84
N ILE A 84 6.66 -4.52 13.71
CA ILE A 84 7.74 -3.57 13.41
C ILE A 84 8.63 -4.13 12.28
N ASP A 85 9.08 -5.38 12.42
CA ASP A 85 9.99 -5.98 11.44
C ASP A 85 9.28 -6.38 10.15
N LEU A 86 8.06 -6.91 10.24
CA LEU A 86 7.22 -7.13 9.07
C LEU A 86 6.85 -5.82 8.38
N GLY A 87 6.71 -4.71 9.13
CA GLY A 87 6.47 -3.39 8.59
C GLY A 87 7.63 -2.91 7.71
N LYS A 88 8.88 -3.12 8.14
CA LYS A 88 10.07 -2.83 7.33
C LYS A 88 10.09 -3.65 6.04
N LYS A 89 9.76 -4.95 6.14
CA LYS A 89 9.66 -5.84 4.97
C LYS A 89 8.55 -5.40 4.00
N CYS A 90 7.39 -4.99 4.51
CA CYS A 90 6.31 -4.44 3.70
C CYS A 90 6.75 -3.18 2.94
N THR A 91 7.46 -2.27 3.60
CA THR A 91 8.00 -1.06 2.95
C THR A 91 8.99 -1.42 1.84
N ALA A 92 9.95 -2.30 2.12
CA ALA A 92 10.93 -2.73 1.11
C ALA A 92 10.28 -3.44 -0.09
N SER A 93 9.29 -4.29 0.17
CA SER A 93 8.52 -4.98 -0.87
C SER A 93 7.69 -4.00 -1.71
N LEU A 94 7.04 -3.02 -1.08
CA LEU A 94 6.30 -1.98 -1.79
C LEU A 94 7.23 -1.13 -2.67
N ASP A 95 8.39 -0.73 -2.15
CA ASP A 95 9.37 0.04 -2.91
C ASP A 95 9.90 -0.79 -4.11
N SER A 96 10.09 -2.10 -3.94
CA SER A 96 10.42 -3.01 -5.06
C SER A 96 9.31 -3.07 -6.11
N PHE A 97 8.05 -3.19 -5.71
CA PHE A 97 6.90 -3.14 -6.61
C PHE A 97 6.86 -1.83 -7.40
N ILE A 98 6.97 -0.68 -6.72
CA ILE A 98 6.98 0.65 -7.34
C ILE A 98 8.11 0.77 -8.36
N ASN A 99 9.32 0.30 -8.03
CA ASN A 99 10.45 0.33 -8.94
C ASN A 99 10.19 -0.49 -10.21
N ARG A 100 9.62 -1.69 -10.09
CA ARG A 100 9.29 -2.53 -11.26
C ARG A 100 8.20 -1.90 -12.13
N CYS A 101 7.17 -1.30 -11.53
CA CYS A 101 6.19 -0.51 -12.28
C CYS A 101 6.84 0.66 -13.02
N THR A 102 7.80 1.33 -12.38
CA THR A 102 8.54 2.44 -12.99
C THR A 102 9.32 1.97 -14.21
N ILE A 103 10.11 0.89 -14.07
CA ILE A 103 10.88 0.28 -15.18
C ILE A 103 9.95 -0.14 -16.33
N LEU A 104 8.81 -0.78 -16.02
CA LEU A 104 7.84 -1.15 -17.05
C LEU A 104 7.29 0.08 -17.78
N CYS A 105 6.93 1.14 -17.05
CA CYS A 105 6.43 2.36 -17.66
C CYS A 105 7.48 3.12 -18.46
N GLU A 106 8.74 3.13 -18.02
CA GLU A 106 9.87 3.66 -18.78
C GLU A 106 10.03 2.88 -20.09
N TRP A 107 10.02 1.55 -20.03
CA TRP A 107 10.09 0.70 -21.22
C TRP A 107 8.95 0.97 -22.20
N ILE A 108 7.69 1.02 -21.72
CA ILE A 108 6.50 1.31 -22.55
C ILE A 108 6.60 2.70 -23.17
N THR A 109 7.17 3.66 -22.44
CA THR A 109 7.37 5.03 -22.91
C THR A 109 8.45 5.13 -23.98
N GLU A 110 9.52 4.35 -23.86
CA GLU A 110 10.64 4.31 -24.82
C GLU A 110 10.29 3.55 -26.11
N HIS A 111 9.50 2.48 -26.00
CA HIS A 111 9.18 1.58 -27.11
C HIS A 111 7.74 1.77 -27.63
N GLY A 112 7.00 2.72 -27.06
CA GLY A 112 5.62 3.06 -27.40
C GLY A 112 5.37 4.55 -27.28
N SER A 113 4.10 4.94 -27.07
CA SER A 113 3.73 6.34 -26.86
C SER A 113 3.76 6.70 -25.37
N LYS A 114 4.32 7.87 -25.02
CA LYS A 114 4.38 8.42 -23.64
C LYS A 114 3.06 8.37 -22.87
N SER A 115 1.92 8.38 -23.58
CA SER A 115 0.60 8.36 -22.97
C SER A 115 0.12 6.97 -22.51
N LEU A 116 0.91 5.91 -22.72
CA LEU A 116 0.50 4.53 -22.49
C LEU A 116 0.87 3.96 -21.12
N CYS A 117 1.65 4.67 -20.28
CA CYS A 117 1.93 4.18 -18.92
C CYS A 117 0.64 4.21 -18.09
N PRO A 118 0.10 3.04 -17.69
CA PRO A 118 -1.20 2.99 -17.02
C PRO A 118 -1.08 3.14 -15.51
N VAL A 119 0.13 3.12 -14.95
CA VAL A 119 0.36 3.03 -13.50
C VAL A 119 0.40 4.44 -12.88
N PRO A 120 -0.36 4.70 -11.78
CA PRO A 120 -0.24 5.95 -11.03
C PRO A 120 1.21 6.14 -10.57
N MET A 121 1.85 7.24 -11.00
CA MET A 121 3.27 7.45 -10.76
C MET A 121 3.62 7.62 -9.26
N LYS A 122 4.89 7.31 -8.95
CA LYS A 122 5.65 7.20 -7.68
C LYS A 122 5.24 8.07 -6.47
N ASN A 123 4.50 9.14 -6.65
CA ASN A 123 4.23 10.14 -5.60
C ASN A 123 3.13 9.72 -4.61
N ASP A 124 2.39 8.65 -4.88
CA ASP A 124 1.35 8.16 -3.98
C ASP A 124 1.56 6.69 -3.58
N LYS A 125 2.32 6.49 -2.49
CA LYS A 125 2.57 5.16 -1.92
C LYS A 125 1.28 4.45 -1.48
N GLN A 126 0.23 5.19 -1.11
CA GLN A 126 -1.03 4.60 -0.70
C GLN A 126 -1.79 4.02 -1.90
N LYS A 127 -1.86 4.77 -3.01
CA LYS A 127 -2.40 4.26 -4.27
C LYS A 127 -1.63 3.03 -4.77
N MET A 128 -0.30 3.07 -4.71
CA MET A 128 0.54 1.93 -5.12
C MET A 128 0.35 0.69 -4.25
N SER A 129 0.25 0.87 -2.93
CA SER A 129 -0.08 -0.21 -2.00
C SER A 129 -1.44 -0.85 -2.34
N LYS A 130 -2.47 -0.02 -2.57
CA LYS A 130 -3.81 -0.51 -2.92
C LYS A 130 -3.80 -1.22 -4.28
N LEU A 131 -3.11 -0.65 -5.28
CA LEU A 131 -2.96 -1.24 -6.60
C LEU A 131 -2.33 -2.63 -6.53
N ALA A 132 -1.25 -2.82 -5.77
CA ALA A 132 -0.60 -4.13 -5.62
C ALA A 132 -1.57 -5.19 -5.07
N CYS A 133 -2.36 -4.85 -4.04
CA CYS A 133 -3.38 -5.76 -3.50
C CYS A 133 -4.49 -6.06 -4.52
N LEU A 134 -4.94 -5.06 -5.30
CA LEU A 134 -5.99 -5.25 -6.30
C LEU A 134 -5.50 -6.08 -7.49
N LEU A 135 -4.24 -5.91 -7.93
CA LEU A 135 -3.63 -6.76 -8.95
C LEU A 135 -3.57 -8.22 -8.49
N HIS A 136 -3.14 -8.46 -7.24
CA HIS A 136 -3.15 -9.81 -6.67
C HIS A 136 -4.56 -10.43 -6.67
N ALA A 137 -5.58 -9.66 -6.28
CA ALA A 137 -6.97 -10.11 -6.29
C ALA A 137 -7.46 -10.42 -7.72
N GLN A 138 -7.17 -9.55 -8.69
CA GLN A 138 -7.52 -9.76 -10.11
C GLN A 138 -6.91 -11.04 -10.68
N LEU A 139 -5.65 -11.33 -10.36
CA LEU A 139 -5.01 -12.59 -10.78
C LEU A 139 -5.70 -13.82 -10.19
N GLY A 140 -6.20 -13.74 -8.95
CA GLY A 140 -6.99 -14.80 -8.34
C GLY A 140 -8.35 -15.01 -9.01
N LEU A 141 -8.98 -13.94 -9.51
CA LEU A 141 -10.25 -14.01 -10.23
C LEU A 141 -10.10 -14.52 -11.67
N LYS A 142 -8.98 -14.24 -12.33
CA LYS A 142 -8.69 -14.69 -13.71
C LYS A 142 -8.43 -16.19 -13.82
N ASN A 143 -7.96 -16.82 -12.74
CA ASN A 143 -7.55 -18.23 -12.69
C ASN A 143 -8.62 -19.17 -12.09
N ASN A 144 -9.81 -18.66 -11.78
CA ASN A 144 -10.98 -19.44 -11.35
C ASN A 144 -12.05 -19.42 -12.44
#